data_AF-A0A919S5U3-F1
#
_entry.id   AF-A0A919S5U3-F1
#
_cell.length_a   1.000
_cell.length_b   1.000
_cell.length_c   1.000
_cell.angle_alpha   90.00
_cell.angle_beta   90.00
_cell.angle_gamma   90.00
#
_symmetry.space_group_name_H-M   'P 1'
#
loop_
_entity.id
_entity.type
_entity.pdbx_description
1 polymer ?
#
loop_
_entity_poly.entity_id
_entity_poly.type
_entity_poly.pdbx_seq_one_letter_code
_entity_poly.pdbx_strand_id
1 'polypeptide(L)'
;MSFRLRIFLLVMVVAVTAIGATAWLTLSLTSRAFNEAQASADRHRFEIADQVARYGLLHGRWPGVDRLAADLSRQTGLHIRLITLDQTVLVDTDNLAGRAAGPVRPGPMLIDPRPQLESWAADADADAADAAAQPALAALLGKGVPASVLLTGPLFGPAPDPVRPVERTPVAGMLRQLAQYRAALVAVRCIADEKPGTEAVLLTDRAPYLTRQQLQEHAGCVRKASELVLENRKRIDIDLLTYQQCSAPGAPEMDRNCAATTFNDRAGVSAALPLQLYLGASGETDVGQLGRPAAFGVAGLILVALIGTAWIARLVSHPVRRLTEASRLLAGGRLNVRVPASGRGELARLSQSFNAMAEAVQRSEERQRRLVADVAHEMRTPLSNLRGYLEGLSDGVVEPSRELFASLHEETMLQRRILDDLQVLALAEVGDLRYAKGPIDLADLVQVGATAHRAVAAEAGIALTVDVPAPVWIEADPDRLRQVLGNLLTNAVRYTDTGGHILVRVRERGAEAVLTVRDTGVGMTPADLLRVFDRFWRADPARQRATGGTGLGLTIAQRIVRDHDGYIEVTSEPGAGTTFTVCLPLRPTAAVSADPPPLSAGPPP
;
A
#
# COMPACT_ATOMS: atom_id res chain seq x y z
N MET A 1 -14.40 10.46 1.56
CA MET A 1 -13.14 9.75 1.28
C MET A 1 -13.14 9.26 -0.16
N SER A 2 -12.10 9.57 -0.93
CA SER A 2 -12.00 9.16 -2.34
C SER A 2 -11.81 7.65 -2.46
N PHE A 3 -12.22 7.08 -3.60
CA PHE A 3 -12.02 5.67 -3.94
C PHE A 3 -10.56 5.23 -3.80
N ARG A 4 -9.61 6.09 -4.16
CA ARG A 4 -8.16 5.83 -4.04
C ARG A 4 -7.73 5.65 -2.59
N LEU A 5 -8.26 6.47 -1.68
CA LEU A 5 -7.93 6.41 -0.26
C LEU A 5 -8.39 5.10 0.39
N ARG A 6 -9.51 4.55 -0.10
CA ARG A 6 -10.11 3.30 0.37
C ARG A 6 -9.29 2.07 -0.01
N ILE A 7 -8.86 1.98 -1.27
CA ILE A 7 -7.95 0.92 -1.72
C ILE A 7 -6.61 1.04 -1.01
N PHE A 8 -6.08 2.26 -0.90
CA PHE A 8 -4.82 2.52 -0.20
C PHE A 8 -4.88 2.07 1.27
N LEU A 9 -5.95 2.40 1.99
CA LEU A 9 -6.16 1.96 3.37
C LEU A 9 -6.24 0.43 3.49
N LEU A 10 -6.93 -0.24 2.58
CA LEU A 10 -7.01 -1.71 2.61
C LEU A 10 -5.63 -2.35 2.41
N VAL A 11 -4.90 -1.91 1.38
CA VAL A 11 -3.54 -2.40 1.10
C VAL A 11 -2.61 -2.11 2.27
N MET A 12 -2.72 -0.93 2.89
CA MET A 12 -1.91 -0.55 4.04
C MET A 12 -2.25 -1.39 5.27
N VAL A 13 -3.52 -1.69 5.53
CA VAL A 13 -3.91 -2.58 6.64
C VAL A 13 -3.35 -3.99 6.42
N VAL A 14 -3.48 -4.56 5.21
CA VAL A 14 -2.92 -5.88 4.90
C VAL A 14 -1.40 -5.90 5.06
N ALA A 15 -0.71 -4.87 4.57
CA ALA A 15 0.75 -4.79 4.69
C ALA A 15 1.19 -4.66 6.15
N VAL A 16 0.54 -3.80 6.94
CA VAL A 16 0.86 -3.58 8.35
C VAL A 16 0.58 -4.83 9.18
N THR A 17 -0.52 -5.54 8.93
CA THR A 17 -0.82 -6.79 9.65
C THR A 17 0.14 -7.90 9.27
N ALA A 18 0.54 -8.01 8.00
CA ALA A 18 1.55 -8.96 7.55
C ALA A 18 2.90 -8.71 8.24
N ILE A 19 3.39 -7.47 8.19
CA ILE A 19 4.66 -7.07 8.79
C ILE A 19 4.62 -7.26 10.31
N GLY A 20 3.52 -6.85 10.96
CA GLY A 20 3.33 -7.01 12.40
C GLY A 20 3.32 -8.47 12.84
N ALA A 21 2.64 -9.35 12.09
CA ALA A 21 2.60 -10.78 12.37
C ALA A 21 3.98 -11.42 12.21
N THR A 22 4.71 -11.11 11.13
CA THR A 22 6.07 -11.63 10.91
C THR A 22 7.03 -11.14 11.99
N ALA A 23 7.01 -9.84 12.32
CA ALA A 23 7.85 -9.27 13.37
C ALA A 23 7.57 -9.92 14.74
N TRP A 24 6.29 -10.03 15.12
CA TRP A 24 5.89 -10.65 16.38
C TRP A 24 6.31 -12.13 16.45
N LEU A 25 6.18 -12.88 15.35
CA LEU A 25 6.65 -14.26 15.26
C LEU A 25 8.16 -14.35 15.50
N THR A 26 8.95 -13.51 14.83
CA THR A 26 10.42 -13.52 15.00
C THR A 26 10.87 -13.13 16.41
N LEU A 27 10.27 -12.10 17.02
CA LEU A 27 10.60 -11.65 18.37
C LEU A 27 10.19 -12.65 19.45
N SER A 28 9.04 -13.32 19.29
CA SER A 28 8.56 -14.28 20.27
C SER A 28 9.38 -15.57 20.28
N LEU A 29 9.88 -16.00 19.12
CA LEU A 29 10.69 -17.20 18.97
C LEU A 29 12.08 -17.05 19.61
N THR A 30 12.73 -15.90 19.44
CA THR A 30 14.07 -15.69 19.98
C THR A 30 14.06 -15.39 21.49
N SER A 31 13.04 -14.70 21.97
CA SER A 31 13.01 -14.22 23.37
C SER A 31 12.76 -15.35 24.38
N ARG A 32 11.80 -16.26 24.11
CA ARG A 32 11.45 -17.31 25.09
C ARG A 32 12.54 -18.37 25.23
N ALA A 33 13.00 -18.93 24.11
CA ALA A 33 14.04 -19.95 24.12
C ALA A 33 15.35 -19.45 24.75
N PHE A 34 15.71 -18.20 24.46
CA PHE A 34 16.90 -17.58 25.04
C PHE A 34 16.73 -17.32 26.55
N ASN A 35 15.59 -16.78 26.99
CA ASN A 35 15.34 -16.50 28.41
C ASN A 35 15.27 -17.78 29.26
N GLU A 36 14.70 -18.86 28.74
CA GLU A 36 14.62 -20.14 29.43
C GLU A 36 15.99 -20.81 29.56
N ALA A 37 16.78 -20.82 28.47
CA ALA A 37 18.16 -21.31 28.50
C ALA A 37 19.04 -20.46 29.41
N GLN A 38 18.85 -19.14 29.41
CA GLN A 38 19.53 -18.21 30.31
C GLN A 38 19.20 -18.55 31.77
N ALA A 39 17.93 -18.66 32.14
CA ALA A 39 17.53 -19.02 33.50
C ALA A 39 18.04 -20.41 33.92
N SER A 40 18.04 -21.41 33.03
CA SER A 40 18.57 -22.75 33.34
C SER A 40 20.09 -22.74 33.55
N ALA A 41 20.83 -21.98 32.74
CA ALA A 41 22.27 -21.81 32.87
C ALA A 41 22.63 -21.18 34.22
N ASP A 42 21.91 -20.14 34.65
CA ASP A 42 22.18 -19.50 35.94
C ASP A 42 21.86 -20.41 37.12
N ARG A 43 20.84 -21.28 37.01
CA ARG A 43 20.49 -22.26 38.05
C ARG A 43 21.56 -23.35 38.20
N HIS A 44 22.04 -23.93 37.10
CA HIS A 44 22.90 -25.12 37.13
C HIS A 44 24.40 -24.82 36.97
N ARG A 45 24.80 -23.56 36.75
CA ARG A 45 26.21 -23.20 36.45
C ARG A 45 27.22 -23.76 37.44
N PHE A 46 26.95 -23.65 38.74
CA PHE A 46 27.88 -24.07 39.79
C PHE A 46 27.93 -25.60 39.90
N GLU A 47 26.79 -26.26 39.73
CA GLU A 47 26.71 -27.72 39.74
C GLU A 47 27.46 -28.33 38.55
N ILE A 48 27.28 -27.79 37.34
CA ILE A 48 28.01 -28.23 36.14
C ILE A 48 29.51 -27.98 36.31
N ALA A 49 29.90 -26.79 36.78
CA ALA A 49 31.29 -26.45 37.02
C ALA A 49 31.94 -27.40 38.05
N ASP A 50 31.26 -27.68 39.15
CA ASP A 50 31.72 -28.59 40.20
C ASP A 50 31.90 -30.03 39.69
N GLN A 51 30.91 -30.55 38.95
CA GLN A 51 31.00 -31.91 38.39
C GLN A 51 32.13 -32.05 37.36
N VAL A 52 32.31 -31.05 36.50
CA VAL A 52 33.42 -31.02 35.53
C VAL A 52 34.77 -30.91 36.26
N ALA A 53 34.87 -30.06 37.28
CA ALA A 53 36.08 -29.94 38.10
C ALA A 53 36.42 -31.27 38.79
N ARG A 54 35.42 -31.90 39.44
CA ARG A 54 35.53 -33.19 40.11
C ARG A 54 35.98 -34.30 39.16
N TYR A 55 35.48 -34.30 37.93
CA TYR A 55 35.94 -35.23 36.91
C TYR A 55 37.43 -35.07 36.61
N GLY A 56 37.88 -33.83 36.36
CA GLY A 56 39.29 -33.51 36.12
C GLY A 56 40.18 -33.91 37.30
N LEU A 57 39.68 -33.75 38.52
CA LEU A 57 40.37 -34.13 39.76
C LEU A 57 40.59 -35.64 39.90
N LEU A 58 39.55 -36.45 39.72
CA LEU A 58 39.64 -37.90 39.91
C LEU A 58 40.46 -38.59 38.80
N HIS A 59 40.29 -38.12 37.57
CA HIS A 59 40.89 -38.76 36.40
C HIS A 59 42.29 -38.23 36.09
N GLY A 60 42.62 -37.01 36.50
CA GLY A 60 43.90 -36.35 36.20
C GLY A 60 44.10 -36.02 34.72
N ARG A 61 43.08 -36.23 33.88
CA ARG A 61 43.04 -35.94 32.44
C ARG A 61 41.59 -35.83 31.96
N TRP A 62 41.37 -35.17 30.82
CA TRP A 62 40.04 -34.94 30.25
C TRP A 62 39.46 -36.03 29.31
N PRO A 63 40.20 -37.02 28.76
CA PRO A 63 39.58 -38.06 27.94
C PRO A 63 38.45 -38.79 28.68
N GLY A 64 37.26 -38.82 28.09
CA GLY A 64 36.03 -39.40 28.68
C GLY A 64 35.06 -38.37 29.27
N VAL A 65 35.44 -37.09 29.34
CA VAL A 65 34.58 -35.99 29.84
C VAL A 65 33.38 -35.71 28.91
N ASP A 66 33.43 -36.16 27.67
CA ASP A 66 32.35 -36.09 26.67
C ASP A 66 31.07 -36.77 27.16
N ARG A 67 31.19 -37.92 27.84
CA ARG A 67 30.03 -38.62 28.42
C ARG A 67 29.38 -37.82 29.54
N LEU A 68 30.19 -37.29 30.46
CA LEU A 68 29.73 -36.45 31.56
C LEU A 68 29.04 -35.18 31.02
N ALA A 69 29.66 -34.50 30.06
CA ALA A 69 29.08 -33.31 29.44
C ALA A 69 27.76 -33.64 28.71
N ALA A 70 27.68 -34.77 28.01
CA ALA A 70 26.44 -35.21 27.37
C ALA A 70 25.32 -35.52 28.39
N ASP A 71 25.66 -36.17 29.51
CA ASP A 71 24.71 -36.43 30.60
C ASP A 71 24.22 -35.13 31.25
N LEU A 72 25.13 -34.21 31.57
CA LEU A 72 24.81 -32.90 32.11
C LEU A 72 23.95 -32.07 31.15
N SER A 73 24.25 -32.12 29.85
CA SER A 73 23.47 -31.46 28.81
C SER A 73 22.05 -32.02 28.72
N ARG A 74 21.88 -33.35 28.80
CA ARG A 74 20.55 -33.99 28.84
C ARG A 74 19.75 -33.65 30.10
N GLN A 75 20.41 -33.58 31.25
CA GLN A 75 19.75 -33.28 32.53
C GLN A 75 19.32 -31.81 32.64
N THR A 76 20.17 -30.89 32.18
CA THR A 76 19.96 -29.45 32.36
C THR A 76 19.33 -28.75 31.16
N GLY A 77 19.29 -29.43 30.01
CA GLY A 77 18.84 -28.89 28.72
C GLY A 77 19.81 -27.87 28.12
N LEU A 78 21.02 -27.75 28.65
CA LEU A 78 21.99 -26.73 28.24
C LEU A 78 22.95 -27.26 27.18
N HIS A 79 23.36 -26.37 26.27
CA HIS A 79 24.54 -26.59 25.44
C HIS A 79 25.79 -26.36 26.29
N ILE A 80 26.65 -27.38 26.38
CA ILE A 80 27.89 -27.34 27.16
C ILE A 80 29.05 -27.45 26.20
N ARG A 81 29.99 -26.51 26.30
CA ARG A 81 31.21 -26.52 25.51
C ARG A 81 32.43 -26.36 26.40
N LEU A 82 33.35 -27.30 26.28
CA LEU A 82 34.59 -27.37 27.05
C LEU A 82 35.76 -27.08 26.10
N ILE A 83 36.54 -26.05 26.39
CA ILE A 83 37.64 -25.60 25.55
C ILE A 83 38.89 -25.48 26.41
N THR A 84 40.03 -26.00 25.97
CA THR A 84 41.32 -25.78 26.64
C THR A 84 41.78 -24.32 26.53
N LEU A 85 42.74 -23.91 27.36
CA LEU A 85 43.29 -22.55 27.31
C LEU A 85 43.95 -22.19 25.97
N ASP A 86 44.40 -23.19 25.19
CA ASP A 86 44.94 -23.04 23.83
C ASP A 86 43.86 -22.99 22.74
N GLN A 87 42.58 -22.85 23.12
CA GLN A 87 41.41 -22.78 22.23
C GLN A 87 41.04 -24.09 21.50
N THR A 88 41.56 -25.24 21.95
CA THR A 88 41.11 -26.54 21.41
C THR A 88 39.77 -26.96 22.03
N VAL A 89 38.78 -27.27 21.20
CA VAL A 89 37.46 -27.76 21.67
C VAL A 89 37.61 -29.23 22.08
N LEU A 90 37.44 -29.50 23.38
CA LEU A 90 37.43 -30.86 23.91
C LEU A 90 36.06 -31.51 23.73
N VAL A 91 35.00 -30.75 24.03
CA VAL A 91 33.62 -31.22 23.96
C VAL A 91 32.71 -30.09 23.50
N ASP A 92 31.76 -30.43 22.63
CA ASP A 92 30.62 -29.60 22.29
C ASP A 92 29.39 -30.51 22.25
N THR A 93 28.46 -30.34 23.20
CA THR A 93 27.36 -31.30 23.38
C THR A 93 26.32 -31.28 22.26
N ASP A 94 26.20 -30.17 21.52
CA ASP A 94 25.33 -30.12 20.35
C ASP A 94 25.95 -30.88 19.17
N ASN A 95 27.26 -30.73 18.95
CA ASN A 95 27.97 -31.54 17.96
C ASN A 95 27.93 -33.03 18.31
N LEU A 96 28.09 -33.40 19.58
CA LEU A 96 27.94 -34.79 20.04
C LEU A 96 26.53 -35.35 19.77
N ALA A 97 25.51 -34.50 19.83
CA ALA A 97 24.13 -34.85 19.52
C ALA A 97 23.78 -34.77 18.01
N GLY A 98 24.75 -34.44 17.14
CA GLY A 98 24.53 -34.29 15.70
C GLY A 98 23.72 -33.05 15.30
N ARG A 99 23.66 -32.03 16.17
CA ARG A 99 22.95 -30.76 15.95
C ARG A 99 23.95 -29.66 15.58
N ALA A 100 23.45 -28.60 14.96
CA ALA A 100 24.25 -27.38 14.79
C ALA A 100 24.56 -26.77 16.15
N ALA A 101 25.82 -26.38 16.38
CA ALA A 101 26.25 -25.80 17.65
C ALA A 101 25.43 -24.54 18.00
N GLY A 102 24.71 -24.59 19.12
CA GLY A 102 23.94 -23.48 19.64
C GLY A 102 24.79 -22.29 20.10
N PRO A 103 24.16 -21.14 20.35
CA PRO A 103 24.85 -19.97 20.88
C PRO A 103 25.28 -20.19 22.33
N VAL A 104 26.55 -19.91 22.63
CA VAL A 104 27.11 -19.90 24.00
C VAL A 104 27.15 -18.49 24.58
N ARG A 105 27.06 -18.39 25.91
CA ARG A 105 27.21 -17.11 26.61
C ARG A 105 28.66 -16.58 26.53
N PRO A 106 28.86 -15.25 26.43
CA PRO A 106 30.17 -14.64 26.61
C PRO A 106 30.60 -14.71 28.08
N GLY A 107 31.88 -14.99 28.33
CA GLY A 107 32.47 -15.13 29.67
C GLY A 107 32.52 -16.58 30.16
N PRO A 108 33.55 -17.35 29.77
CA PRO A 108 33.71 -18.73 30.23
C PRO A 108 33.98 -18.81 31.73
N MET A 109 33.55 -19.90 32.34
CA MET A 109 34.04 -20.28 33.68
C MET A 109 35.36 -21.02 33.54
N LEU A 110 36.40 -20.54 34.22
CA LEU A 110 37.68 -21.23 34.29
C LEU A 110 37.58 -22.38 35.31
N ILE A 111 37.85 -23.60 34.85
CA ILE A 111 37.94 -24.79 35.69
C ILE A 111 39.41 -25.19 35.79
N ASP A 112 40.01 -24.96 36.95
CA ASP A 112 41.37 -25.41 37.27
C ASP A 112 41.30 -26.51 38.35
N PRO A 113 41.52 -27.79 37.98
CA PRO A 113 41.48 -28.89 38.93
C PRO A 113 42.83 -29.08 39.65
N ARG A 114 43.81 -28.18 39.53
CA ARG A 114 45.06 -28.29 40.29
C ARG A 114 44.84 -27.85 41.74
N PRO A 115 45.42 -28.57 42.73
CA PRO A 115 45.47 -28.04 44.08
C PRO A 115 46.33 -26.77 44.11
N GLN A 116 46.16 -25.96 45.15
CA GLN A 116 47.05 -24.82 45.42
C GLN A 116 48.06 -25.19 46.52
N LEU A 117 49.26 -24.61 46.46
CA LEU A 117 50.25 -24.72 47.53
C LEU A 117 49.71 -24.00 48.77
N GLU A 118 49.82 -24.61 49.95
CA GLU A 118 49.29 -23.98 51.17
C GLU A 118 50.18 -22.79 51.58
N SER A 119 49.56 -21.73 52.11
CA SER A 119 50.27 -20.47 52.39
C SER A 119 51.43 -20.64 53.39
N TRP A 120 51.37 -21.58 54.34
CA TRP A 120 52.52 -21.84 55.22
C TRP A 120 53.73 -22.44 54.49
N ALA A 121 53.50 -23.13 53.36
CA ALA A 121 54.55 -23.63 52.48
C ALA A 121 54.95 -22.60 51.41
N ALA A 122 54.07 -21.63 51.11
CA ALA A 122 54.27 -20.58 50.13
C ALA A 122 54.84 -19.25 50.70
N ASP A 123 54.56 -18.94 51.97
CA ASP A 123 54.89 -17.71 52.73
C ASP A 123 55.81 -18.04 53.92
N ALA A 124 56.93 -18.71 53.66
CA ALA A 124 57.98 -18.86 54.65
C ALA A 124 59.13 -17.93 54.26
N ASP A 125 59.16 -16.70 54.82
CA ASP A 125 60.30 -15.77 54.85
C ASP A 125 61.47 -16.14 53.91
N ALA A 126 61.23 -16.02 52.60
CA ALA A 126 61.96 -16.70 51.53
C ALA A 126 63.43 -16.24 51.38
N ASP A 127 63.83 -15.19 52.10
CA ASP A 127 65.22 -14.73 52.08
C ASP A 127 66.02 -15.19 53.32
N ALA A 128 65.37 -15.42 54.47
CA ALA A 128 66.09 -15.68 55.73
C ALA A 128 66.19 -17.18 56.08
N ALA A 129 65.14 -17.96 55.84
CA ALA A 129 65.14 -19.41 56.10
C ALA A 129 65.83 -20.19 54.98
N ASP A 130 65.65 -19.78 53.72
CA ASP A 130 66.33 -20.38 52.57
C ASP A 130 67.84 -20.10 52.60
N ALA A 131 68.29 -18.88 52.93
CA ALA A 131 69.73 -18.59 53.05
C ALA A 131 70.44 -19.40 54.16
N ALA A 132 69.73 -19.72 55.26
CA ALA A 132 70.28 -20.53 56.36
C ALA A 132 70.26 -22.04 56.07
N ALA A 133 69.29 -22.53 55.29
CA ALA A 133 69.12 -23.95 54.99
C ALA A 133 69.75 -24.39 53.64
N GLN A 134 69.96 -23.46 52.70
CA GLN A 134 70.59 -23.71 51.40
C GLN A 134 71.97 -24.38 51.49
N PRO A 135 72.89 -24.02 52.42
CA PRO A 135 74.17 -24.70 52.54
C PRO A 135 74.01 -26.15 52.99
N ALA A 136 73.07 -26.43 53.91
CA ALA A 136 72.79 -27.77 54.40
C ALA A 136 72.10 -28.62 53.32
N LEU A 137 71.15 -28.04 52.59
CA LEU A 137 70.46 -28.66 51.46
C LEU A 137 71.44 -28.94 50.30
N ALA A 138 72.28 -27.98 49.94
CA ALA A 138 73.32 -28.13 48.92
C ALA A 138 74.39 -29.15 49.33
N ALA A 139 74.79 -29.19 50.61
CA ALA A 139 75.73 -30.18 51.12
C ALA A 139 75.15 -31.61 51.16
N LEU A 140 73.85 -31.75 51.42
CA LEU A 140 73.14 -33.04 51.33
C LEU A 140 73.05 -33.50 49.87
N LEU A 141 72.60 -32.63 48.97
CA LEU A 141 72.37 -32.98 47.57
C LEU A 141 73.67 -33.12 46.77
N GLY A 142 74.70 -32.32 47.07
CA GLY A 142 76.04 -32.41 46.47
C GLY A 142 76.78 -33.71 46.83
N LYS A 143 76.33 -34.44 47.86
CA LYS A 143 76.83 -35.78 48.21
C LYS A 143 76.08 -36.91 47.51
N GLY A 144 75.20 -36.61 46.55
CA GLY A 144 74.40 -37.61 45.83
C GLY A 144 73.30 -38.25 46.68
N VAL A 145 72.88 -37.57 47.76
CA VAL A 145 71.78 -38.04 48.60
C VAL A 145 70.46 -37.85 47.86
N PRO A 146 69.60 -38.88 47.75
CA PRO A 146 68.36 -38.80 46.98
C PRO A 146 67.37 -37.80 47.60
N ALA A 147 66.58 -37.13 46.76
CA ALA A 147 65.60 -36.13 47.20
C ALA A 147 64.56 -36.70 48.18
N SER A 148 64.36 -38.03 48.19
CA SER A 148 63.51 -38.74 49.15
C SER A 148 63.91 -38.51 50.61
N VAL A 149 65.15 -38.09 50.89
CA VAL A 149 65.59 -37.74 52.26
C VAL A 149 64.92 -36.46 52.79
N LEU A 150 64.31 -35.64 51.93
CA LEU A 150 63.48 -34.50 52.34
C LEU A 150 62.05 -34.92 52.72
N LEU A 151 61.67 -36.17 52.42
CA LEU A 151 60.36 -36.76 52.70
C LEU A 151 60.47 -37.85 53.76
N THR A 152 60.85 -37.47 54.98
CA THR A 152 61.00 -38.39 56.12
C THR A 152 59.68 -38.65 56.84
N GLY A 153 59.44 -39.89 57.23
CA GLY A 153 58.21 -40.29 57.94
C GLY A 153 57.00 -40.49 57.01
N PRO A 154 55.86 -40.92 57.55
CA PRO A 154 54.65 -41.18 56.76
C PRO A 154 54.09 -39.88 56.15
N LEU A 155 53.72 -39.91 54.86
CA LEU A 155 53.16 -38.75 54.14
C LEU A 155 51.89 -38.18 54.81
N PHE A 156 51.06 -39.04 55.39
CA PHE A 156 49.77 -38.68 56.00
C PHE A 156 49.81 -38.71 57.54
N GLY A 157 50.99 -38.74 58.15
CA GLY A 157 51.15 -38.73 59.60
C GLY A 157 51.19 -37.32 60.20
N PRO A 158 51.40 -37.21 61.53
CA PRO A 158 51.64 -35.92 62.17
C PRO A 158 52.83 -35.22 61.52
N ALA A 159 52.82 -33.88 61.55
CA ALA A 159 53.89 -33.05 61.00
C ALA A 159 55.26 -33.51 61.53
N PRO A 160 56.33 -33.40 60.72
CA PRO A 160 57.67 -33.82 61.10
C PRO A 160 58.14 -33.23 62.44
N ASP A 161 58.97 -33.99 63.16
CA ASP A 161 59.49 -33.66 64.49
C ASP A 161 60.20 -32.28 64.47
N PRO A 162 59.84 -31.33 65.36
CA PRO A 162 60.36 -29.96 65.35
C PRO A 162 61.89 -29.81 65.44
N VAL A 163 62.63 -30.88 65.74
CA VAL A 163 64.08 -30.87 65.95
C VAL A 163 64.90 -30.89 64.65
N ARG A 164 64.30 -31.13 63.47
CA ARG A 164 65.03 -31.23 62.18
C ARG A 164 64.86 -29.98 61.28
N PRO A 165 65.90 -29.13 61.13
CA PRO A 165 65.79 -27.86 60.38
C PRO A 165 65.47 -28.01 58.89
N VAL A 166 65.98 -29.07 58.24
CA VAL A 166 65.83 -29.31 56.80
C VAL A 166 64.37 -29.59 56.41
N GLU A 167 63.57 -30.12 57.34
CA GLU A 167 62.17 -30.49 57.14
C GLU A 167 61.22 -29.27 57.23
N ARG A 168 61.73 -28.08 57.60
CA ARG A 168 60.98 -26.80 57.62
C ARG A 168 61.22 -25.91 56.39
N THR A 169 61.99 -26.38 55.42
CA THR A 169 62.27 -25.58 54.22
C THR A 169 61.04 -25.48 53.31
N PRO A 170 60.81 -24.36 52.60
CA PRO A 170 59.72 -24.22 51.63
C PRO A 170 59.71 -25.36 50.61
N VAL A 171 60.89 -25.78 50.14
CA VAL A 171 61.04 -26.91 49.20
C VAL A 171 60.63 -28.24 49.81
N ALA A 172 60.94 -28.53 51.09
CA ALA A 172 60.50 -29.75 51.75
C ALA A 172 58.97 -29.76 51.97
N GLY A 173 58.38 -28.61 52.34
CA GLY A 173 56.93 -28.44 52.45
C GLY A 173 56.22 -28.66 51.11
N MET A 174 56.70 -28.00 50.05
CA MET A 174 56.22 -28.15 48.67
C MET A 174 56.32 -29.60 48.18
N LEU A 175 57.49 -30.25 48.34
CA LEU A 175 57.69 -31.65 47.93
C LEU A 175 56.77 -32.60 48.70
N ARG A 176 56.59 -32.38 50.02
CA ARG A 176 55.69 -33.18 50.85
C ARG A 176 54.24 -33.01 50.39
N GLN A 177 53.81 -31.80 50.11
CA GLN A 177 52.46 -31.51 49.64
C GLN A 177 52.20 -32.09 48.25
N LEU A 178 53.17 -32.00 47.31
CA LEU A 178 53.10 -32.68 46.01
C LEU A 178 53.01 -34.20 46.16
N ALA A 179 53.80 -34.77 47.06
CA ALA A 179 53.78 -36.20 47.34
C ALA A 179 52.44 -36.63 47.98
N GLN A 180 51.91 -35.85 48.92
CA GLN A 180 50.57 -36.06 49.51
C GLN A 180 49.48 -36.00 48.45
N TYR A 181 49.51 -35.01 47.54
CA TYR A 181 48.53 -34.90 46.46
C TYR A 181 48.55 -36.14 45.54
N ARG A 182 49.74 -36.55 45.09
CA ARG A 182 49.88 -37.74 44.25
C ARG A 182 49.48 -39.02 44.97
N ALA A 183 49.84 -39.15 46.24
CA ALA A 183 49.48 -40.30 47.04
C ALA A 183 47.96 -40.32 47.32
N ALA A 184 47.33 -39.16 47.50
CA ALA A 184 45.88 -39.06 47.65
C ALA A 184 45.14 -39.48 46.37
N LEU A 185 45.63 -39.08 45.18
CA LEU A 185 45.09 -39.55 43.89
C LEU A 185 45.15 -41.07 43.75
N VAL A 186 46.28 -41.69 44.13
CA VAL A 186 46.45 -43.15 44.09
C VAL A 186 45.57 -43.82 45.15
N ALA A 187 45.48 -43.26 46.35
CA ALA A 187 44.68 -43.79 47.44
C ALA A 187 43.18 -43.77 47.11
N VAL A 188 42.66 -42.67 46.57
CA VAL A 188 41.26 -42.53 46.15
C VAL A 188 40.88 -43.58 45.09
N ARG A 189 41.76 -43.84 44.12
CA ARG A 189 41.56 -44.91 43.12
C ARG A 189 41.55 -46.30 43.75
N CYS A 190 42.49 -46.57 44.64
CA CYS A 190 42.55 -47.82 45.39
C CYS A 190 41.27 -48.04 46.24
N ILE A 191 40.77 -46.99 46.91
CA ILE A 191 39.52 -47.04 47.70
C ILE A 191 38.32 -47.35 46.80
N ALA A 192 38.25 -46.71 45.63
CA ALA A 192 37.18 -46.95 44.66
C ALA A 192 37.20 -48.39 44.13
N ASP A 193 38.39 -48.97 43.92
CA ASP A 193 38.56 -50.37 43.51
C ASP A 193 38.21 -51.37 44.63
N GLU A 194 38.54 -51.07 45.89
CA GLU A 194 38.22 -51.93 47.05
C GLU A 194 36.71 -52.06 47.29
N LYS A 195 35.95 -50.99 47.07
CA LYS A 195 34.49 -50.96 47.25
C LYS A 195 33.82 -50.17 46.12
N PRO A 196 33.49 -50.84 45.00
CA PRO A 196 32.74 -50.22 43.91
C PRO A 196 31.46 -49.58 44.43
N GLY A 197 31.31 -48.27 44.21
CA GLY A 197 30.16 -47.47 44.68
C GLY A 197 30.41 -46.64 45.94
N THR A 198 31.58 -46.73 46.57
CA THR A 198 32.00 -45.76 47.60
C THR A 198 32.45 -44.46 46.94
N GLU A 199 31.87 -43.33 47.32
CA GLU A 199 32.26 -42.02 46.81
C GLU A 199 33.61 -41.62 47.43
N ALA A 200 34.71 -42.04 46.81
CA ALA A 200 36.05 -41.70 47.27
C ALA A 200 36.32 -40.22 46.95
N VAL A 201 36.26 -39.38 47.98
CA VAL A 201 36.45 -37.92 47.86
C VAL A 201 37.94 -37.59 47.86
N LEU A 202 38.39 -36.79 46.89
CA LEU A 202 39.69 -36.12 46.93
C LEU A 202 39.46 -34.67 47.35
N LEU A 203 39.99 -34.27 48.51
CA LEU A 203 39.99 -32.87 48.92
C LEU A 203 41.04 -32.12 48.08
N THR A 204 40.81 -30.85 47.77
CA THR A 204 41.71 -30.03 46.91
C THR A 204 42.04 -28.68 47.51
N ASP A 205 41.23 -28.28 48.48
CA ASP A 205 41.34 -27.06 49.24
C ASP A 205 42.54 -27.12 50.19
N ARG A 206 42.78 -28.27 50.83
CA ARG A 206 43.85 -28.44 51.82
C ARG A 206 44.50 -29.83 51.83
N ALA A 207 45.80 -29.82 52.10
CA ALA A 207 46.57 -31.02 52.40
C ALA A 207 46.08 -31.65 53.72
N PRO A 208 46.02 -32.99 53.83
CA PRO A 208 46.66 -33.95 52.94
C PRO A 208 45.74 -34.51 51.85
N TYR A 209 44.68 -33.78 51.44
CA TYR A 209 43.82 -34.14 50.30
C TYR A 209 42.96 -35.40 50.48
N LEU A 210 42.94 -35.96 51.68
CA LEU A 210 42.09 -37.08 52.09
C LEU A 210 41.32 -36.69 53.36
N THR A 211 40.07 -37.16 53.48
CA THR A 211 39.29 -36.96 54.71
C THR A 211 39.87 -37.80 55.85
N ARG A 212 39.60 -37.39 57.10
CA ARG A 212 40.00 -38.16 58.29
C ARG A 212 39.44 -39.58 58.27
N GLN A 213 38.22 -39.75 57.75
CA GLN A 213 37.57 -41.04 57.60
C GLN A 213 38.36 -41.94 56.64
N GLN A 214 38.73 -41.44 55.45
CA GLN A 214 39.53 -42.21 54.49
C GLN A 214 40.90 -42.61 55.06
N LEU A 215 41.55 -41.73 55.83
CA LEU A 215 42.83 -42.03 56.47
C LEU A 215 42.74 -43.16 57.49
N GLN A 216 41.61 -43.28 58.20
CA GLN A 216 41.41 -44.30 59.25
C GLN A 216 40.86 -45.61 58.68
N GLU A 217 39.80 -45.53 57.86
CA GLU A 217 39.07 -46.71 57.37
C GLU A 217 39.80 -47.41 56.22
N HIS A 218 40.66 -46.69 55.48
CA HIS A 218 41.36 -47.21 54.30
C HIS A 218 42.89 -47.09 54.42
N ALA A 219 43.42 -47.33 55.62
CA ALA A 219 44.86 -47.24 55.91
C ALA A 219 45.73 -48.12 54.96
N GLY A 220 45.19 -49.25 54.47
CA GLY A 220 45.86 -50.12 53.49
C GLY A 220 46.16 -49.41 52.17
N CYS A 221 45.13 -48.82 51.55
CA CYS A 221 45.28 -48.02 50.33
C CYS A 221 46.17 -46.80 50.53
N VAL A 222 46.03 -46.08 51.66
CA VAL A 222 46.85 -44.90 51.97
C VAL A 222 48.33 -45.26 52.11
N ARG A 223 48.64 -46.36 52.81
CA ARG A 223 50.02 -46.85 52.95
C ARG A 223 50.61 -47.25 51.59
N LYS A 224 49.90 -48.08 50.83
CA LYS A 224 50.36 -48.54 49.50
C LYS A 224 50.57 -47.36 48.53
N ALA A 225 49.68 -46.37 48.57
CA ALA A 225 49.81 -45.16 47.78
C ALA A 225 51.02 -44.32 48.19
N SER A 226 51.27 -44.20 49.50
CA SER A 226 52.44 -43.49 50.03
C SER A 226 53.74 -44.17 49.62
N GLU A 227 53.82 -45.49 49.74
CA GLU A 227 54.96 -46.30 49.32
C GLU A 227 55.22 -46.12 47.82
N LEU A 228 54.19 -46.25 46.98
CA LEU A 228 54.33 -46.09 45.52
C LEU A 228 54.89 -44.72 45.11
N VAL A 229 54.45 -43.65 45.78
CA VAL A 229 54.92 -42.29 45.50
C VAL A 229 56.36 -42.07 45.99
N LEU A 230 56.68 -42.55 47.19
CA LEU A 230 58.02 -42.41 47.79
C LEU A 230 59.09 -43.28 47.11
N GLU A 231 58.72 -44.45 46.59
CA GLU A 231 59.62 -45.35 45.85
C GLU A 231 60.00 -44.78 44.47
N ASN A 232 59.18 -43.90 43.90
CA ASN A 232 59.47 -43.24 42.63
C ASN A 232 60.47 -42.07 42.80
N ARG A 233 61.70 -42.41 43.19
CA ARG A 233 62.78 -41.45 43.48
C ARG A 233 63.05 -40.50 42.31
N LYS A 234 63.07 -41.02 41.08
CA LYS A 234 63.27 -40.22 39.87
C LYS A 234 62.27 -39.06 39.78
N ARG A 235 61.01 -39.28 40.14
CA ARG A 235 59.98 -38.24 40.07
C ARG A 235 60.20 -37.14 41.11
N ILE A 236 60.56 -37.52 42.33
CA ILE A 236 60.86 -36.59 43.43
C ILE A 236 62.13 -35.79 43.10
N ASP A 237 63.16 -36.45 42.56
CA ASP A 237 64.40 -35.81 42.12
C ASP A 237 64.12 -34.77 41.02
N ILE A 238 63.23 -35.05 40.04
CA ILE A 238 62.84 -34.07 39.01
C ILE A 238 62.11 -32.88 39.63
N ASP A 239 61.20 -33.10 40.59
CA ASP A 239 60.50 -31.99 41.23
C ASP A 239 61.47 -31.08 42.01
N LEU A 240 62.45 -31.66 42.69
CA LEU A 240 63.52 -30.92 43.37
C LEU A 240 64.42 -30.18 42.37
N LEU A 241 64.82 -30.82 41.27
CA LEU A 241 65.62 -30.18 40.21
C LEU A 241 64.88 -29.00 39.59
N THR A 242 63.56 -29.10 39.40
CA THR A 242 62.73 -28.00 38.86
C THR A 242 62.75 -26.80 39.81
N TYR A 243 62.59 -27.05 41.11
CA TYR A 243 62.71 -25.99 42.12
C TYR A 243 64.12 -25.38 42.16
N GLN A 244 65.17 -26.20 42.07
CA GLN A 244 66.57 -25.73 42.05
C GLN A 244 66.90 -24.86 40.84
N GLN A 245 66.34 -25.19 39.67
CA GLN A 245 66.47 -24.37 38.47
C GLN A 245 65.80 -23.00 38.65
N CYS A 246 64.62 -22.96 39.27
CA CYS A 246 63.93 -21.71 39.57
C CYS A 246 64.69 -20.87 40.61
N SER A 247 65.19 -21.50 41.68
CA SER A 247 65.90 -20.83 42.79
C SER A 247 67.39 -20.54 42.53
N ALA A 248 67.89 -20.80 41.31
CA ALA A 248 69.29 -20.61 40.97
C ALA A 248 69.69 -19.12 40.96
N PRO A 249 70.93 -18.77 41.36
CA PRO A 249 71.41 -17.39 41.31
C PRO A 249 71.38 -16.86 39.87
N GLY A 250 70.65 -15.76 39.64
CA GLY A 250 70.50 -15.14 38.32
C GLY A 250 69.20 -15.48 37.55
N ALA A 251 68.27 -16.22 38.17
CA ALA A 251 66.93 -16.40 37.63
C ALA A 251 66.15 -15.06 37.57
N PRO A 252 65.18 -14.89 36.64
CA PRO A 252 64.43 -13.64 36.48
C PRO A 252 63.69 -13.23 37.76
N GLU A 253 63.75 -11.94 38.13
CA GLU A 253 63.19 -11.37 39.37
C GLU A 253 61.66 -11.51 39.53
N MET A 254 60.96 -11.99 38.50
CA MET A 254 59.50 -12.14 38.45
C MET A 254 59.00 -13.45 39.08
N ASP A 255 59.90 -14.36 39.47
CA ASP A 255 59.61 -15.69 40.03
C ASP A 255 59.92 -15.77 41.55
N ARG A 256 59.55 -14.73 42.33
CA ARG A 256 59.86 -14.68 43.78
C ARG A 256 59.20 -15.78 44.62
N ASN A 257 58.35 -16.63 44.04
CA ASN A 257 57.78 -17.80 44.72
C ASN A 257 58.01 -19.09 43.93
N CYS A 258 59.28 -19.49 43.82
CA CYS A 258 59.68 -20.73 43.15
C CYS A 258 58.99 -21.99 43.69
N ALA A 259 58.65 -22.02 44.99
CA ALA A 259 57.89 -23.12 45.56
C ALA A 259 56.48 -23.20 44.96
N ALA A 260 55.74 -22.09 44.89
CA ALA A 260 54.41 -22.04 44.29
C ALA A 260 54.44 -22.29 42.77
N THR A 261 55.39 -21.68 42.04
CA THR A 261 55.54 -21.89 40.59
C THR A 261 55.85 -23.36 40.30
N THR A 262 56.82 -23.94 41.01
CA THR A 262 57.18 -25.36 40.87
C THR A 262 56.01 -26.26 41.27
N PHE A 263 55.31 -25.96 42.37
CA PHE A 263 54.13 -26.72 42.79
C PHE A 263 53.09 -26.77 41.66
N ASN A 264 52.74 -25.62 41.08
CA ASN A 264 51.72 -25.53 40.03
C ASN A 264 52.12 -26.26 38.74
N ASP A 265 53.40 -26.16 38.33
CA ASP A 265 53.93 -26.89 37.18
C ASP A 265 53.90 -28.40 37.43
N ARG A 266 54.46 -28.84 38.57
CA ARG A 266 54.65 -30.25 38.89
C ARG A 266 53.37 -30.96 39.31
N ALA A 267 52.41 -30.24 39.88
CA ALA A 267 51.04 -30.71 40.10
C ALA A 267 50.29 -30.85 38.76
N GLY A 268 50.52 -29.95 37.80
CA GLY A 268 49.93 -30.00 36.46
C GLY A 268 50.27 -31.26 35.65
N VAL A 269 51.39 -31.93 35.96
CA VAL A 269 51.73 -33.22 35.33
C VAL A 269 50.93 -34.40 35.93
N SER A 270 50.25 -34.21 37.05
CA SER A 270 49.43 -35.22 37.74
C SER A 270 47.94 -34.88 37.76
N ALA A 271 47.59 -33.62 37.53
CA ALA A 271 46.22 -33.10 37.44
C ALA A 271 45.81 -32.88 35.97
N ALA A 272 44.51 -32.76 35.71
CA ALA A 272 44.04 -32.34 34.40
C ALA A 272 44.41 -30.86 34.14
N LEU A 273 44.65 -30.49 32.88
CA LEU A 273 44.95 -29.09 32.52
C LEU A 273 43.73 -28.19 32.73
N PRO A 274 43.88 -26.90 33.03
CA PRO A 274 42.73 -26.01 33.15
C PRO A 274 41.94 -25.89 31.83
N LEU A 275 40.62 -25.73 31.92
CA LEU A 275 39.74 -25.53 30.77
C LEU A 275 38.73 -24.40 31.01
N GLN A 276 38.13 -23.94 29.92
CA GLN A 276 37.04 -22.98 29.87
C GLN A 276 35.72 -23.71 29.61
N LEU A 277 34.76 -23.50 30.51
CA LEU A 277 33.40 -24.02 30.42
C LEU A 277 32.46 -22.91 29.91
N TYR A 278 31.81 -23.19 28.79
CA TYR A 278 30.77 -22.35 28.19
C TYR A 278 29.41 -23.04 28.30
N LEU A 279 28.39 -22.25 28.66
CA LEU A 279 26.99 -22.68 28.76
C LEU A 279 26.14 -21.88 27.77
N GLY A 280 25.24 -22.56 27.05
CA GLY A 280 24.41 -22.00 25.99
C GLY A 280 23.03 -22.62 25.89
N ALA A 281 22.22 -22.09 24.97
CA ALA A 281 20.96 -22.72 24.58
C ALA A 281 21.26 -23.87 23.61
N SER A 282 20.60 -25.02 23.78
CA SER A 282 20.70 -26.12 22.83
C SER A 282 20.24 -25.68 21.44
N GLY A 283 20.91 -26.16 20.39
CA GLY A 283 20.54 -25.94 18.99
C GLY A 283 19.24 -26.63 18.54
N GLU A 284 18.40 -27.06 19.48
CA GLU A 284 17.16 -27.78 19.24
C GLU A 284 16.05 -26.78 18.90
N THR A 285 16.02 -26.31 17.65
CA THR A 285 14.85 -25.60 17.14
C THR A 285 13.71 -26.60 16.97
N ASP A 286 12.92 -26.81 18.03
CA ASP A 286 11.70 -27.61 17.96
C ASP A 286 10.65 -26.87 17.12
N VAL A 287 10.61 -27.21 15.82
CA VAL A 287 9.66 -26.66 14.85
C VAL A 287 8.21 -27.08 15.19
N GLY A 288 8.02 -28.07 16.07
CA GLY A 288 6.71 -28.57 16.49
C GLY A 288 5.86 -27.57 17.27
N GLN A 289 6.48 -26.66 18.03
CA GLN A 289 5.75 -25.63 18.80
C GLN A 289 5.38 -24.38 17.97
N LEU A 290 5.87 -24.26 16.73
CA LEU A 290 5.53 -23.15 15.84
C LEU A 290 4.11 -23.22 15.24
N GLY A 291 3.49 -24.41 15.20
CA GLY A 291 2.29 -24.63 14.38
C GLY A 291 1.09 -23.76 14.75
N ARG A 292 0.84 -23.53 16.05
CA ARG A 292 -0.38 -22.82 16.51
C ARG A 292 -0.33 -21.31 16.28
N PRO A 293 0.66 -20.55 16.80
CA PRO A 293 0.70 -19.09 16.62
C PRO A 293 0.92 -18.68 15.15
N ALA A 294 1.72 -19.42 14.40
CA ALA A 294 1.91 -19.17 12.96
C ALA A 294 0.60 -19.40 12.18
N ALA A 295 -0.16 -20.44 12.50
CA ALA A 295 -1.45 -20.69 11.87
C ALA A 295 -2.47 -19.57 12.14
N PHE A 296 -2.51 -19.00 13.36
CA PHE A 296 -3.38 -17.85 13.65
C PHE A 296 -2.99 -16.61 12.86
N GLY A 297 -1.69 -16.34 12.68
CA GLY A 297 -1.21 -15.24 11.85
C GLY A 297 -1.63 -15.37 10.39
N VAL A 298 -1.43 -16.56 9.80
CA VAL A 298 -1.84 -16.86 8.42
C VAL A 298 -3.36 -16.78 8.26
N ALA A 299 -4.12 -17.36 9.18
CA ALA A 299 -5.58 -17.31 9.15
C ALA A 299 -6.12 -15.88 9.24
N GLY A 300 -5.53 -15.03 10.09
CA GLY A 300 -5.89 -13.61 10.18
C GLY A 300 -5.64 -12.86 8.86
N LEU A 301 -4.52 -13.13 8.21
CA LEU A 301 -4.13 -12.51 6.94
C LEU A 301 -5.09 -12.90 5.80
N ILE A 302 -5.45 -14.19 5.74
CA ILE A 302 -6.47 -14.70 4.80
C ILE A 302 -7.82 -14.04 5.07
N LEU A 303 -8.24 -13.92 6.33
CA LEU A 303 -9.52 -13.30 6.69
C LEU A 303 -9.58 -11.83 6.25
N VAL A 304 -8.52 -11.05 6.50
CA VAL A 304 -8.44 -9.65 6.04
C VAL A 304 -8.49 -9.58 4.51
N ALA A 305 -7.78 -10.46 3.81
CA ALA A 305 -7.81 -10.52 2.35
C ALA A 305 -9.21 -10.86 1.80
N LEU A 306 -9.92 -11.80 2.42
CA LEU A 306 -11.28 -12.17 2.05
C LEU A 306 -12.27 -11.02 2.27
N ILE A 307 -12.21 -10.37 3.44
CA ILE A 307 -13.05 -9.21 3.77
C ILE A 307 -12.77 -8.06 2.78
N GLY A 308 -11.49 -7.78 2.53
CA GLY A 308 -11.07 -6.74 1.58
C GLY A 308 -11.55 -7.00 0.16
N THR A 309 -11.43 -8.25 -0.30
CA THR A 309 -11.91 -8.67 -1.62
C THR A 309 -13.43 -8.53 -1.73
N ALA A 310 -14.18 -8.99 -0.73
CA ALA A 310 -15.63 -8.85 -0.69
C ALA A 310 -16.08 -7.37 -0.68
N TRP A 311 -15.33 -6.51 0.02
CA TRP A 311 -15.60 -5.09 0.12
C TRP A 311 -15.35 -4.35 -1.21
N ILE A 312 -14.22 -4.61 -1.88
CA ILE A 312 -13.91 -4.07 -3.21
C ILE A 312 -14.96 -4.53 -4.24
N ALA A 313 -15.29 -5.83 -4.24
CA ALA A 313 -16.27 -6.38 -5.17
C ALA A 313 -17.64 -5.70 -5.06
N ARG A 314 -18.12 -5.46 -3.82
CA ARG A 314 -19.42 -4.83 -3.57
C ARG A 314 -19.44 -3.34 -3.86
N LEU A 315 -18.39 -2.60 -3.50
CA LEU A 315 -18.38 -1.14 -3.61
C LEU A 315 -17.94 -0.62 -4.99
N VAL A 316 -17.25 -1.44 -5.79
CA VAL A 316 -16.54 -0.97 -6.97
C VAL A 316 -16.89 -1.84 -8.18
N SER A 317 -16.55 -3.13 -8.12
CA SER A 317 -16.66 -4.01 -9.28
C SER A 317 -18.11 -4.18 -9.72
N HIS A 318 -19.04 -4.32 -8.77
CA HIS A 318 -20.44 -4.52 -9.09
C HIS A 318 -21.13 -3.30 -9.73
N PRO A 319 -21.02 -2.06 -9.17
CA PRO A 319 -21.55 -0.86 -9.84
C PRO A 319 -20.95 -0.59 -11.22
N VAL A 320 -19.63 -0.79 -11.38
CA VAL A 320 -18.95 -0.60 -12.68
C VAL A 320 -19.49 -1.59 -13.71
N ARG A 321 -19.62 -2.88 -13.36
CA ARG A 321 -20.20 -3.88 -14.28
C ARG A 321 -21.62 -3.51 -14.71
N ARG A 322 -22.45 -3.00 -13.79
CA ARG A 322 -23.81 -2.53 -14.12
C ARG A 322 -23.80 -1.33 -15.08
N LEU A 323 -22.90 -0.38 -14.90
CA LEU A 323 -22.75 0.75 -15.83
C LEU A 323 -22.30 0.28 -17.22
N THR A 324 -21.34 -0.65 -17.28
CA THR A 324 -20.88 -1.24 -18.54
C THR A 324 -22.00 -1.97 -19.27
N GLU A 325 -22.79 -2.76 -18.54
CA GLU A 325 -23.93 -3.48 -19.11
C GLU A 325 -25.03 -2.51 -19.57
N ALA A 326 -25.37 -1.51 -18.76
CA ALA A 326 -26.33 -0.48 -19.14
C ALA A 326 -25.89 0.31 -20.38
N SER A 327 -24.60 0.61 -20.49
CA SER A 327 -24.04 1.28 -21.67
C SER A 327 -24.14 0.41 -22.92
N ARG A 328 -23.90 -0.90 -22.82
CA ARG A 328 -24.10 -1.84 -23.94
C ARG A 328 -25.56 -1.93 -24.36
N LEU A 329 -26.49 -1.97 -23.41
CA LEU A 329 -27.92 -2.01 -23.70
C LEU A 329 -28.39 -0.72 -24.37
N LEU A 330 -27.90 0.44 -23.90
CA LEU A 330 -28.19 1.75 -24.52
C LEU A 330 -27.66 1.80 -25.95
N ALA A 331 -26.41 1.37 -26.18
CA ALA A 331 -25.82 1.28 -27.51
C ALA A 331 -26.55 0.28 -28.43
N GLY A 332 -27.15 -0.76 -27.85
CA GLY A 332 -28.02 -1.71 -28.56
C GLY A 332 -29.44 -1.20 -28.80
N GLY A 333 -29.73 0.08 -28.53
CA GLY A 333 -31.03 0.71 -28.81
C GLY A 333 -32.06 0.66 -27.67
N ARG A 334 -31.73 0.09 -26.50
CA ARG A 334 -32.63 0.13 -25.33
C ARG A 334 -32.47 1.45 -24.57
N LEU A 335 -33.26 2.45 -24.95
CA LEU A 335 -33.14 3.84 -24.43
C LEU A 335 -33.72 4.04 -23.02
N ASN A 336 -34.54 3.13 -22.53
CA ASN A 336 -35.19 3.20 -21.21
C ASN A 336 -34.31 2.65 -20.06
N VAL A 337 -33.06 2.28 -20.33
CA VAL A 337 -32.16 1.71 -19.32
C VAL A 337 -31.67 2.81 -18.36
N ARG A 338 -31.72 2.54 -17.06
CA ARG A 338 -31.22 3.43 -16.01
C ARG A 338 -30.42 2.64 -14.98
N VAL A 339 -29.42 3.27 -14.39
CA VAL A 339 -28.58 2.69 -13.35
C VAL A 339 -28.90 3.33 -11.99
N PRO A 340 -29.01 2.57 -10.89
CA PRO A 340 -29.20 3.13 -9.56
C PRO A 340 -28.07 4.11 -9.20
N ALA A 341 -28.43 5.35 -8.89
CA ALA A 341 -27.48 6.37 -8.45
C ALA A 341 -27.38 6.45 -6.91
N SER A 342 -27.41 5.29 -6.24
CA SER A 342 -27.41 5.22 -4.78
C SER A 342 -25.99 5.40 -4.21
N GLY A 343 -25.82 6.36 -3.29
CA GLY A 343 -24.58 6.55 -2.52
C GLY A 343 -23.95 7.95 -2.66
N ARG A 344 -22.78 8.14 -2.04
CA ARG A 344 -21.97 9.36 -2.12
C ARG A 344 -20.59 9.00 -2.69
N GLY A 345 -20.10 9.73 -3.71
CA GLY A 345 -18.76 9.54 -4.28
C GLY A 345 -18.71 9.66 -5.80
N GLU A 346 -17.55 9.33 -6.39
CA GLU A 346 -17.31 9.44 -7.84
C GLU A 346 -18.23 8.53 -8.67
N LEU A 347 -18.46 7.30 -8.20
CA LEU A 347 -19.36 6.34 -8.87
C LEU A 347 -20.81 6.80 -8.93
N ALA A 348 -21.32 7.45 -7.88
CA ALA A 348 -22.69 7.99 -7.88
C ALA A 348 -22.84 9.13 -8.90
N ARG A 349 -21.84 10.03 -8.99
CA ARG A 349 -21.80 11.07 -10.03
C ARG A 349 -21.76 10.47 -11.43
N LEU A 350 -20.96 9.42 -11.64
CA LEU A 350 -20.89 8.73 -12.93
C LEU A 350 -22.25 8.11 -13.30
N SER A 351 -22.94 7.46 -12.37
CA SER A 351 -24.31 6.95 -12.60
C SER A 351 -25.31 8.06 -12.93
N GLN A 352 -25.22 9.23 -12.28
CA GLN A 352 -26.07 10.38 -12.58
C GLN A 352 -25.80 10.92 -13.99
N SER A 353 -24.54 11.10 -14.36
CA SER A 353 -24.15 11.53 -15.72
C SER A 353 -24.60 10.54 -16.78
N PHE A 354 -24.47 9.23 -16.53
CA PHE A 354 -24.99 8.20 -17.43
C PHE A 354 -26.52 8.31 -17.61
N ASN A 355 -27.27 8.43 -16.51
CA ASN A 355 -28.73 8.52 -16.58
C ASN A 355 -29.20 9.79 -17.32
N ALA A 356 -28.54 10.93 -17.09
CA ALA A 356 -28.84 12.18 -17.80
C ALA A 356 -28.58 12.06 -19.31
N MET A 357 -27.48 11.40 -19.70
CA MET A 357 -27.19 11.09 -21.10
C MET A 357 -28.24 10.17 -21.71
N ALA A 358 -28.58 9.07 -21.03
CA ALA A 358 -29.58 8.12 -21.51
C ALA A 358 -30.96 8.78 -21.70
N GLU A 359 -31.32 9.71 -20.80
CA GLU A 359 -32.55 10.49 -20.93
C GLU A 359 -32.51 11.47 -22.11
N ALA A 360 -31.39 12.16 -22.31
CA ALA A 360 -31.22 13.06 -23.46
C ALA A 360 -31.35 12.31 -24.79
N VAL A 361 -30.72 11.13 -24.91
CA VAL A 361 -30.84 10.27 -26.10
C VAL A 361 -32.28 9.82 -26.31
N GLN A 362 -32.95 9.34 -25.25
CA GLN A 362 -34.35 8.92 -25.34
C GLN A 362 -35.26 10.07 -25.81
N ARG A 363 -35.12 11.27 -25.22
CA ARG A 363 -35.91 12.44 -25.63
C ARG A 363 -35.64 12.84 -27.09
N SER A 364 -34.40 12.69 -27.56
CA SER A 364 -34.06 12.96 -28.96
C SER A 364 -34.76 12.00 -29.92
N GLU A 365 -34.71 10.70 -29.64
CA GLU A 365 -35.38 9.67 -30.44
C GLU A 365 -36.90 9.88 -30.49
N GLU A 366 -37.52 10.21 -29.35
CA GLU A 366 -38.95 10.48 -29.27
C GLU A 366 -39.37 11.73 -30.06
N ARG A 367 -38.50 12.75 -30.16
CA ARG A 367 -38.75 13.93 -31.00
C ARG A 367 -38.63 13.58 -32.48
N GLN A 368 -37.59 12.84 -32.86
CA GLN A 368 -37.39 12.41 -34.25
C GLN A 368 -38.56 11.54 -34.73
N ARG A 369 -39.04 10.60 -33.91
CA ARG A 369 -40.21 9.77 -34.26
C ARG A 369 -41.48 10.58 -34.44
N ARG A 370 -41.72 11.57 -33.57
CA ARG A 370 -42.86 12.48 -33.69
C ARG A 370 -42.77 13.29 -34.98
N LEU A 371 -41.61 13.88 -35.27
CA LEU A 371 -41.39 14.62 -36.51
C LEU A 371 -41.71 13.75 -37.74
N VAL A 372 -41.19 12.53 -37.81
CA VAL A 372 -41.46 11.62 -38.95
C VAL A 372 -42.95 11.28 -39.05
N ALA A 373 -43.63 11.05 -37.93
CA ALA A 373 -45.06 10.77 -37.92
C ALA A 373 -45.89 11.97 -38.42
N ASP A 374 -45.58 13.17 -37.94
CA ASP A 374 -46.28 14.40 -38.33
C ASP A 374 -46.07 14.70 -39.82
N VAL A 375 -44.83 14.57 -40.31
CA VAL A 375 -44.49 14.71 -41.74
C VAL A 375 -45.29 13.72 -42.60
N ALA A 376 -45.33 12.45 -42.19
CA ALA A 376 -46.04 11.42 -42.93
C ALA A 376 -47.55 11.68 -43.00
N HIS A 377 -48.14 12.27 -41.95
CA HIS A 377 -49.54 12.64 -41.92
C HIS A 377 -49.85 13.79 -42.88
N GLU A 378 -49.07 14.87 -42.79
CA GLU A 378 -49.27 16.09 -43.59
C GLU A 378 -48.95 15.89 -45.07
N MET A 379 -48.08 14.94 -45.42
CA MET A 379 -47.82 14.57 -46.82
C MET A 379 -48.92 13.71 -47.43
N ARG A 380 -49.59 12.86 -46.63
CA ARG A 380 -50.58 11.91 -47.16
C ARG A 380 -51.79 12.61 -47.77
N THR A 381 -52.34 13.61 -47.07
CA THR A 381 -53.55 14.34 -47.49
C THR A 381 -53.41 15.01 -48.87
N PRO A 382 -52.39 15.86 -49.13
CA PRO A 382 -52.25 16.53 -50.42
C PRO A 382 -51.93 15.54 -51.54
N LEU A 383 -51.12 14.50 -51.28
CA LEU A 383 -50.84 13.45 -52.26
C LEU A 383 -52.09 12.64 -52.63
N SER A 384 -52.96 12.33 -51.65
CA SER A 384 -54.23 11.67 -51.90
C SER A 384 -55.17 12.54 -52.75
N ASN A 385 -55.24 13.85 -52.50
CA ASN A 385 -56.03 14.77 -53.32
C ASN A 385 -55.51 14.85 -54.75
N LEU A 386 -54.21 15.05 -54.91
CA LEU A 386 -53.56 15.15 -56.22
C LEU A 386 -53.75 13.85 -57.02
N ARG A 387 -53.60 12.69 -56.37
CA ARG A 387 -53.89 11.39 -56.97
C ARG A 387 -55.36 11.28 -57.39
N GLY A 388 -56.31 11.66 -56.54
CA GLY A 388 -57.74 11.58 -56.85
C GLY A 388 -58.14 12.44 -58.04
N TYR A 389 -57.58 13.65 -58.18
CA TYR A 389 -57.81 14.50 -59.34
C TYR A 389 -57.20 13.93 -60.62
N LEU A 390 -55.98 13.37 -60.55
CA LEU A 390 -55.34 12.73 -61.71
C LEU A 390 -56.09 11.45 -62.14
N GLU A 391 -56.57 10.64 -61.19
CA GLU A 391 -57.43 9.48 -61.45
C GLU A 391 -58.75 9.92 -62.10
N GLY A 392 -59.42 10.96 -61.56
CA GLY A 392 -60.65 11.50 -62.14
C GLY A 392 -60.49 12.08 -63.55
N LEU A 393 -59.34 12.72 -63.83
CA LEU A 393 -58.97 13.18 -65.18
C LEU A 393 -58.73 12.00 -66.13
N SER A 394 -58.08 10.94 -65.65
CA SER A 394 -57.79 9.73 -66.44
C SER A 394 -59.05 8.94 -66.77
N ASP A 395 -59.98 8.85 -65.82
CA ASP A 395 -61.25 8.12 -65.97
C ASP A 395 -62.32 8.95 -66.72
N GLY A 396 -62.03 10.22 -67.04
CA GLY A 396 -62.94 11.12 -67.75
C GLY A 396 -64.13 11.61 -66.89
N VAL A 397 -64.07 11.40 -65.57
CA VAL A 397 -65.09 11.85 -64.60
C VAL A 397 -64.92 13.34 -64.26
N VAL A 398 -63.71 13.88 -64.44
CA VAL A 398 -63.38 15.29 -64.25
C VAL A 398 -62.91 15.87 -65.58
N GLU A 399 -63.51 16.96 -66.06
CA GLU A 399 -63.02 17.61 -67.28
C GLU A 399 -61.73 18.42 -67.04
N PRO A 400 -60.76 18.37 -67.99
CA PRO A 400 -59.57 19.21 -67.93
C PRO A 400 -59.92 20.69 -68.14
N SER A 401 -59.61 21.52 -67.15
CA SER A 401 -59.77 22.98 -67.20
C SER A 401 -58.49 23.70 -66.79
N ARG A 402 -58.35 24.97 -67.21
CA ARG A 402 -57.19 25.79 -66.84
C ARG A 402 -57.14 26.02 -65.33
N GLU A 403 -58.31 26.15 -64.70
CA GLU A 403 -58.50 26.33 -63.27
C GLU A 403 -58.07 25.08 -62.49
N LEU A 404 -58.39 23.88 -63.00
CA LEU A 404 -57.97 22.62 -62.39
C LEU A 404 -56.44 22.42 -62.47
N PHE A 405 -55.82 22.70 -63.63
CA PHE A 405 -54.37 22.64 -63.76
C PHE A 405 -53.67 23.66 -62.86
N ALA A 406 -54.22 24.88 -62.73
CA ALA A 406 -53.70 25.88 -61.80
C ALA A 406 -53.78 25.40 -60.34
N SER A 407 -54.92 24.82 -59.93
CA SER A 407 -55.12 24.24 -58.59
C SER A 407 -54.14 23.09 -58.29
N LEU A 408 -53.96 22.15 -59.23
CA LEU A 408 -52.98 21.06 -59.08
C LEU A 408 -51.54 21.59 -59.02
N HIS A 409 -51.21 22.61 -59.79
CA HIS A 409 -49.91 23.25 -59.75
C HIS A 409 -49.67 23.96 -58.40
N GLU A 410 -50.66 24.68 -57.88
CA GLU A 410 -50.60 25.29 -56.55
C GLU A 410 -50.38 24.24 -55.46
N GLU A 411 -51.03 23.09 -55.55
CA GLU A 411 -50.86 21.97 -54.61
C GLU A 411 -49.43 21.39 -54.66
N THR A 412 -48.84 21.22 -55.85
CA THR A 412 -47.43 20.80 -55.98
C THR A 412 -46.46 21.83 -55.39
N MET A 413 -46.74 23.12 -55.58
CA MET A 413 -45.92 24.20 -55.02
C MET A 413 -46.07 24.30 -53.50
N LEU A 414 -47.25 24.00 -52.96
CA LEU A 414 -47.46 23.84 -51.53
C LEU A 414 -46.64 22.68 -50.95
N GLN A 415 -46.68 21.51 -51.59
CA GLN A 415 -45.88 20.35 -51.17
C GLN A 415 -44.37 20.64 -51.17
N ARG A 416 -43.87 21.31 -52.22
CA ARG A 416 -42.46 21.72 -52.28
C ARG A 416 -42.09 22.63 -51.11
N ARG A 417 -42.92 23.63 -50.81
CA ARG A 417 -42.71 24.52 -49.66
C ARG A 417 -42.69 23.78 -48.33
N ILE A 418 -43.60 22.81 -48.13
CA ILE A 418 -43.60 21.98 -46.90
C ILE A 418 -42.31 21.17 -46.80
N LEU A 419 -41.82 20.58 -47.90
CA LEU A 419 -40.55 19.84 -47.90
C LEU A 419 -39.36 20.74 -47.58
N ASP A 420 -39.29 21.93 -48.20
CA ASP A 420 -38.25 22.92 -47.94
C ASP A 420 -38.26 23.36 -46.46
N ASP A 421 -39.45 23.63 -45.91
CA ASP A 421 -39.68 24.00 -44.51
C ASP A 421 -39.27 22.88 -43.52
N LEU A 422 -39.58 21.63 -43.86
CA LEU A 422 -39.19 20.46 -43.08
C LEU A 422 -37.69 20.23 -43.10
N GLN A 423 -37.03 20.44 -44.24
CA GLN A 423 -35.58 20.34 -44.35
C GLN A 423 -34.90 21.37 -43.44
N VAL A 424 -35.43 22.61 -43.41
CA VAL A 424 -34.94 23.66 -42.49
C VAL A 424 -35.11 23.22 -41.04
N LEU A 425 -36.27 22.69 -40.65
CA LEU A 425 -36.50 22.23 -39.28
C LEU A 425 -35.61 21.04 -38.89
N ALA A 426 -35.41 20.07 -39.78
CA ALA A 426 -34.59 18.89 -39.53
C ALA A 426 -33.09 19.24 -39.38
N LEU A 427 -32.55 20.07 -40.27
CA LEU A 427 -31.17 20.55 -40.18
C LEU A 427 -30.95 21.42 -38.93
N ALA A 428 -31.96 22.20 -38.54
CA ALA A 428 -31.90 23.00 -37.32
C ALA A 428 -31.88 22.12 -36.05
N GLU A 429 -32.62 21.00 -36.00
CA GLU A 429 -32.64 20.10 -34.84
C GLU A 429 -31.28 19.44 -34.55
N VAL A 430 -30.51 19.14 -35.60
CA VAL A 430 -29.17 18.55 -35.48
C VAL A 430 -28.09 19.63 -35.24
N GLY A 431 -28.47 20.92 -35.31
CA GLY A 431 -27.54 22.05 -35.18
C GLY A 431 -26.66 22.26 -36.42
N ASP A 432 -27.04 21.68 -37.56
CA ASP A 432 -26.24 21.69 -38.80
C ASP A 432 -26.71 22.77 -39.79
N LEU A 433 -27.67 23.63 -39.38
CA LEU A 433 -28.06 24.78 -40.19
C LEU A 433 -26.93 25.81 -40.22
N ARG A 434 -26.18 25.84 -41.32
CA ARG A 434 -25.17 26.87 -41.56
C ARG A 434 -25.85 28.16 -42.00
N TYR A 435 -25.76 29.19 -41.17
CA TYR A 435 -26.22 30.55 -41.48
C TYR A 435 -25.09 31.34 -42.13
N ALA A 436 -25.40 32.06 -43.21
CA ALA A 436 -24.50 33.04 -43.79
C ALA A 436 -24.69 34.39 -43.09
N LYS A 437 -24.37 34.46 -41.79
CA LYS A 437 -24.51 35.70 -41.00
C LYS A 437 -23.54 36.75 -41.52
N GLY A 438 -24.05 37.96 -41.74
CA GLY A 438 -23.25 39.14 -42.05
C GLY A 438 -23.97 40.42 -41.63
N PRO A 439 -23.32 41.59 -41.78
CA PRO A 439 -23.92 42.86 -41.44
C PRO A 439 -25.05 43.19 -42.42
N ILE A 440 -26.25 43.40 -41.89
CA ILE A 440 -27.42 43.78 -42.69
C ILE A 440 -28.14 44.98 -42.06
N ASP A 441 -28.76 45.80 -42.90
CA ASP A 441 -29.72 46.82 -42.48
C ASP A 441 -31.14 46.20 -42.45
N LEU A 442 -31.67 46.03 -41.24
CA LEU A 442 -33.00 45.46 -41.03
C LEU A 442 -34.11 46.37 -41.59
N ALA A 443 -33.91 47.68 -41.62
CA ALA A 443 -34.87 48.63 -42.18
C ALA A 443 -35.01 48.43 -43.68
N ASP A 444 -33.89 48.34 -44.40
CA ASP A 444 -33.87 48.07 -45.86
C ASP A 444 -34.49 46.71 -46.18
N LEU A 445 -34.13 45.65 -45.45
CA LEU A 445 -34.70 44.31 -45.62
C LEU A 445 -36.23 44.33 -45.50
N VAL A 446 -36.76 45.05 -44.51
CA VAL A 446 -38.20 45.18 -44.28
C VAL A 446 -38.88 46.00 -45.37
N GLN A 447 -38.26 47.09 -45.82
CA GLN A 447 -38.80 47.96 -46.85
C GLN A 447 -38.89 47.26 -48.21
N VAL A 448 -37.85 46.50 -48.57
CA VAL A 448 -37.82 45.66 -49.78
C VAL A 448 -38.79 44.50 -49.63
N GLY A 449 -38.71 43.73 -48.54
CA GLY A 449 -39.52 42.54 -48.31
C GLY A 449 -41.03 42.82 -48.26
N ALA A 450 -41.43 43.96 -47.71
CA ALA A 450 -42.84 44.37 -47.67
C ALA A 450 -43.42 44.70 -49.05
N THR A 451 -42.59 44.99 -50.06
CA THR A 451 -43.06 45.44 -51.39
C THR A 451 -43.87 44.35 -52.11
N ALA A 452 -43.43 43.09 -52.05
CA ALA A 452 -44.18 41.97 -52.63
C ALA A 452 -45.54 41.76 -51.93
N HIS A 453 -45.58 41.97 -50.60
CA HIS A 453 -46.80 41.80 -49.81
C HIS A 453 -47.77 42.98 -49.90
N ARG A 454 -47.33 44.18 -50.33
CA ARG A 454 -48.24 45.31 -50.61
C ARG A 454 -49.23 44.98 -51.73
N ALA A 455 -48.77 44.33 -52.80
CA ALA A 455 -49.63 43.96 -53.92
C ALA A 455 -50.72 42.98 -53.49
N VAL A 456 -50.33 41.93 -52.75
CA VAL A 456 -51.25 40.91 -52.21
C VAL A 456 -52.24 41.52 -51.20
N ALA A 457 -51.76 42.39 -50.31
CA ALA A 457 -52.63 43.08 -49.35
C ALA A 457 -53.63 44.01 -50.04
N ALA A 458 -53.21 44.75 -51.07
CA ALA A 458 -54.09 45.63 -51.84
C ALA A 458 -55.18 44.86 -52.59
N GLU A 459 -54.85 43.71 -53.16
CA GLU A 459 -55.83 42.81 -53.80
C GLU A 459 -56.87 42.28 -52.80
N ALA A 460 -56.46 42.04 -51.55
CA ALA A 460 -57.34 41.67 -50.44
C ALA A 460 -58.08 42.88 -49.80
N GLY A 461 -57.83 44.11 -50.28
CA GLY A 461 -58.40 45.35 -49.74
C GLY A 461 -57.89 45.73 -48.34
N ILE A 462 -56.65 45.37 -48.02
CA ILE A 462 -55.98 45.64 -46.73
C ILE A 462 -54.89 46.69 -46.93
N ALA A 463 -54.82 47.70 -46.05
CA ALA A 463 -53.77 48.71 -46.08
C ALA A 463 -52.49 48.20 -45.39
N LEU A 464 -51.36 48.12 -46.11
CA LEU A 464 -50.06 47.73 -45.54
C LEU A 464 -49.12 48.95 -45.46
N THR A 465 -48.80 49.37 -44.23
CA THR A 465 -47.94 50.53 -43.96
C THR A 465 -46.62 50.09 -43.32
N VAL A 466 -45.51 50.64 -43.82
CA VAL A 466 -44.16 50.36 -43.33
C VAL A 466 -43.60 51.63 -42.66
N ASP A 467 -43.20 51.50 -41.40
CA ASP A 467 -42.70 52.58 -40.54
C ASP A 467 -41.28 52.27 -40.07
N VAL A 468 -40.30 52.69 -40.87
CA VAL A 468 -38.85 52.47 -40.68
C VAL A 468 -38.10 53.81 -40.76
N PRO A 469 -37.96 54.55 -39.64
CA PRO A 469 -37.47 55.93 -39.65
C PRO A 469 -35.95 56.05 -39.77
N ALA A 470 -35.20 54.99 -39.46
CA ALA A 470 -33.74 54.97 -39.51
C ALA A 470 -33.22 53.55 -39.82
N PRO A 471 -32.03 53.43 -40.43
CA PRO A 471 -31.31 52.15 -40.58
C PRO A 471 -31.06 51.47 -39.23
N VAL A 472 -31.16 50.14 -39.19
CA VAL A 472 -30.89 49.34 -37.98
C VAL A 472 -29.99 48.17 -38.32
N TRP A 473 -28.74 48.21 -37.84
CA TRP A 473 -27.71 47.25 -38.22
C TRP A 473 -27.64 46.06 -37.26
N ILE A 474 -27.72 44.85 -37.82
CA ILE A 474 -27.61 43.57 -37.09
C ILE A 474 -26.67 42.61 -37.83
N GLU A 475 -26.17 41.59 -37.11
CA GLU A 475 -25.42 40.47 -37.69
C GLU A 475 -26.37 39.29 -37.93
N ALA A 476 -26.81 39.09 -39.17
CA ALA A 476 -27.81 38.09 -39.49
C ALA A 476 -27.73 37.57 -40.93
N ASP A 477 -28.39 36.45 -41.18
CA ASP A 477 -28.57 35.89 -42.52
C ASP A 477 -29.77 36.58 -43.21
N PRO A 478 -29.55 37.34 -44.30
CA PRO A 478 -30.59 38.13 -44.94
C PRO A 478 -31.70 37.29 -45.59
N ASP A 479 -31.37 36.10 -46.10
CA ASP A 479 -32.37 35.21 -46.72
C ASP A 479 -33.31 34.66 -45.64
N ARG A 480 -32.74 34.30 -44.48
CA ARG A 480 -33.51 33.74 -43.36
C ARG A 480 -34.38 34.78 -42.65
N LEU A 481 -33.91 36.03 -42.51
CA LEU A 481 -34.76 37.09 -41.98
C LEU A 481 -35.85 37.54 -42.97
N ARG A 482 -35.59 37.49 -44.29
CA ARG A 482 -36.65 37.64 -45.29
C ARG A 482 -37.72 36.55 -45.14
N GLN A 483 -37.33 35.31 -44.84
CA GLN A 483 -38.26 34.21 -44.57
C GLN A 483 -39.09 34.48 -43.30
N VAL A 484 -38.49 34.96 -42.20
CA VAL A 484 -39.22 35.38 -40.99
C VAL A 484 -40.26 36.44 -41.33
N LEU A 485 -39.85 37.53 -41.99
CA LEU A 485 -40.74 38.62 -42.37
C LEU A 485 -41.88 38.14 -43.26
N GLY A 486 -41.58 37.33 -44.28
CA GLY A 486 -42.57 36.77 -45.19
C GLY A 486 -43.61 35.91 -44.47
N ASN A 487 -43.19 35.09 -43.50
CA ASN A 487 -44.10 34.26 -42.70
C ASN A 487 -45.04 35.11 -41.84
N LEU A 488 -44.52 36.18 -41.21
CA LEU A 488 -45.32 37.09 -40.40
C LEU A 488 -46.30 37.89 -41.26
N LEU A 489 -45.85 38.43 -42.40
CA LEU A 489 -46.69 39.20 -43.31
C LEU A 489 -47.77 38.36 -43.99
N THR A 490 -47.45 37.13 -44.39
CA THR A 490 -48.43 36.21 -44.97
C THR A 490 -49.53 35.88 -43.97
N ASN A 491 -49.19 35.70 -42.69
CA ASN A 491 -50.18 35.52 -41.63
C ASN A 491 -51.00 36.78 -41.41
N ALA A 492 -50.36 37.95 -41.31
CA ALA A 492 -51.06 39.22 -41.11
C ALA A 492 -52.09 39.46 -42.22
N VAL A 493 -51.72 39.27 -43.50
CA VAL A 493 -52.63 39.41 -44.65
C VAL A 493 -53.76 38.38 -44.59
N ARG A 494 -53.47 37.13 -44.24
CA ARG A 494 -54.47 36.06 -44.20
C ARG A 494 -55.56 36.27 -43.15
N TYR A 495 -55.19 36.81 -41.98
CA TYR A 495 -56.10 36.90 -40.82
C TYR A 495 -56.71 38.29 -40.63
N THR A 496 -56.42 39.23 -41.53
CA THR A 496 -57.03 40.56 -41.54
C THR A 496 -58.18 40.61 -42.52
N ASP A 497 -59.34 41.10 -42.08
CA ASP A 497 -60.50 41.27 -42.95
C ASP A 497 -60.33 42.48 -43.90
N THR A 498 -61.07 42.48 -45.01
CA THR A 498 -61.08 43.59 -45.98
C THR A 498 -61.42 44.93 -45.30
N GLY A 499 -60.65 45.97 -45.61
CA GLY A 499 -60.72 47.27 -44.93
C GLY A 499 -59.86 47.38 -43.67
N GLY A 500 -59.21 46.29 -43.25
CA GLY A 500 -58.25 46.28 -42.16
C GLY A 500 -56.89 46.88 -42.52
N HIS A 501 -55.98 46.89 -41.54
CA HIS A 501 -54.68 47.53 -41.66
C HIS A 501 -53.56 46.68 -41.04
N ILE A 502 -52.42 46.64 -41.71
CA ILE A 502 -51.19 45.97 -41.26
C ILE A 502 -50.08 47.02 -41.15
N LEU A 503 -49.43 47.08 -39.98
CA LEU A 503 -48.31 47.96 -39.69
C LEU A 503 -47.05 47.13 -39.47
N VAL A 504 -46.02 47.38 -40.27
CA VAL A 504 -44.67 46.85 -40.05
C VAL A 504 -43.78 47.97 -39.54
N ARG A 505 -43.11 47.75 -38.40
CA ARG A 505 -42.28 48.75 -37.75
C ARG A 505 -40.93 48.17 -37.36
N VAL A 506 -39.85 48.92 -37.60
CA VAL A 506 -38.51 48.60 -37.08
C VAL A 506 -38.05 49.72 -36.17
N ARG A 507 -37.55 49.39 -34.97
CA ARG A 507 -37.00 50.34 -34.00
C ARG A 507 -35.80 49.74 -33.29
N GLU A 508 -34.90 50.58 -32.81
CA GLU A 508 -33.91 50.19 -31.81
C GLU A 508 -34.53 50.37 -30.41
N ARG A 509 -34.30 49.39 -29.53
CA ARG A 509 -34.71 49.43 -28.12
C ARG A 509 -33.58 48.91 -27.25
N GLY A 510 -32.79 49.84 -26.69
CA GLY A 510 -31.63 49.48 -25.89
C GLY A 510 -30.55 48.81 -26.75
N ALA A 511 -30.25 47.54 -26.47
CA ALA A 511 -29.28 46.74 -27.22
C ALA A 511 -29.92 45.82 -28.29
N GLU A 512 -31.22 46.00 -28.57
CA GLU A 512 -32.00 45.12 -29.45
C GLU A 512 -32.59 45.90 -30.63
N ALA A 513 -32.57 45.27 -31.82
CA ALA A 513 -33.40 45.63 -32.96
C ALA A 513 -34.78 44.96 -32.79
N VAL A 514 -35.84 45.76 -32.86
CA VAL A 514 -37.22 45.32 -32.67
C VAL A 514 -37.99 45.48 -33.97
N LEU A 515 -38.37 44.36 -34.57
CA LEU A 515 -39.28 44.27 -35.72
C LEU A 515 -40.69 43.90 -35.21
N THR A 516 -41.67 44.77 -35.44
CA THR A 516 -43.07 44.55 -35.07
C THR A 516 -43.93 44.42 -36.32
N VAL A 517 -44.74 43.37 -36.41
CA VAL A 517 -45.79 43.20 -37.42
C VAL A 517 -47.11 43.15 -36.69
N ARG A 518 -47.94 44.19 -36.87
CA ARG A 518 -49.25 44.34 -36.23
C ARG A 518 -50.35 44.34 -37.28
N ASP A 519 -51.37 43.53 -37.06
CA ASP A 519 -52.60 43.53 -37.85
C ASP A 519 -53.82 43.97 -37.00
N THR A 520 -54.93 44.22 -37.69
CA THR A 520 -56.25 44.53 -37.09
C THR A 520 -57.26 43.41 -37.37
N GLY A 521 -56.78 42.18 -37.49
CA GLY A 521 -57.57 41.03 -37.87
C GLY A 521 -58.41 40.42 -36.74
N VAL A 522 -58.81 39.17 -36.95
CA VAL A 522 -59.69 38.41 -36.02
C VAL A 522 -59.07 38.16 -34.65
N GLY A 523 -57.74 38.29 -34.52
CA GLY A 523 -57.00 38.01 -33.29
C GLY A 523 -57.03 36.53 -32.88
N MET A 524 -56.56 36.24 -31.67
CA MET A 524 -56.44 34.87 -31.12
C MET A 524 -56.99 34.77 -29.71
N THR A 525 -57.51 33.60 -29.35
CA THR A 525 -57.89 33.31 -27.96
C THR A 525 -56.67 33.09 -27.06
N PRO A 526 -56.79 33.20 -25.73
CA PRO A 526 -55.69 32.88 -24.81
C PRO A 526 -55.16 31.45 -24.94
N ALA A 527 -56.01 30.49 -25.30
CA ALA A 527 -55.60 29.11 -25.53
C ALA A 527 -54.78 28.95 -26.82
N ASP A 528 -55.13 29.70 -27.85
CA ASP A 528 -54.44 29.73 -29.14
C ASP A 528 -53.05 30.36 -29.03
N LEU A 529 -52.92 31.45 -28.26
CA LEU A 529 -51.64 32.12 -28.01
C LEU A 529 -50.57 31.20 -27.42
N LEU A 530 -50.97 30.22 -26.59
CA LEU A 530 -50.04 29.26 -25.99
C LEU A 530 -49.48 28.24 -27.00
N ARG A 531 -50.14 28.09 -28.16
CA ARG A 531 -49.87 27.04 -29.14
C ARG A 531 -49.51 27.57 -30.53
N VAL A 532 -49.56 28.89 -30.73
CA VAL A 532 -49.37 29.52 -32.05
C VAL A 532 -48.00 29.22 -32.70
N PHE A 533 -46.99 28.87 -31.90
CA PHE A 533 -45.67 28.46 -32.37
C PHE A 533 -45.48 26.94 -32.47
N ASP A 534 -46.47 26.14 -32.07
CA ASP A 534 -46.45 24.68 -32.21
C ASP A 534 -46.46 24.31 -33.70
N ARG A 535 -45.73 23.25 -34.06
CA ARG A 535 -45.67 22.76 -35.44
C ARG A 535 -47.03 22.28 -35.90
N PHE A 536 -47.39 22.60 -37.13
CA PHE A 536 -48.65 22.21 -37.78
C PHE A 536 -49.91 22.70 -37.05
N TRP A 537 -49.75 23.58 -36.05
CA TRP A 537 -50.87 24.07 -35.28
C TRP A 537 -51.64 25.16 -36.03
N ARG A 538 -52.98 25.10 -35.95
CA ARG A 538 -53.92 26.01 -36.60
C ARG A 538 -55.17 26.17 -35.71
N ALA A 539 -55.69 27.39 -35.58
CA ALA A 539 -56.79 27.71 -34.66
C ALA A 539 -58.15 27.10 -35.02
N ASP A 540 -58.46 26.88 -36.32
CA ASP A 540 -59.77 26.33 -36.72
C ASP A 540 -59.67 25.39 -37.94
N PRO A 541 -59.93 24.07 -37.76
CA PRO A 541 -59.94 23.10 -38.85
C PRO A 541 -61.15 23.15 -39.79
N ALA A 542 -62.25 23.81 -39.44
CA ALA A 542 -63.47 23.74 -40.26
C ALA A 542 -63.49 24.75 -41.43
N ARG A 543 -62.74 25.86 -41.35
CA ARG A 543 -62.63 26.90 -42.40
C ARG A 543 -61.69 26.52 -43.57
N GLN A 544 -61.32 25.25 -43.69
CA GLN A 544 -60.05 24.78 -44.28
C GLN A 544 -59.93 24.61 -45.81
N ARG A 545 -61.00 24.64 -46.63
CA ARG A 545 -60.82 24.29 -48.07
C ARG A 545 -60.32 25.42 -48.98
N ALA A 546 -60.33 26.68 -48.53
CA ALA A 546 -59.99 27.83 -49.39
C ALA A 546 -58.68 28.55 -49.06
N THR A 547 -58.03 28.29 -47.91
CA THR A 547 -57.02 29.22 -47.35
C THR A 547 -55.61 28.66 -47.10
N GLY A 548 -55.27 27.46 -47.59
CA GLY A 548 -53.89 26.99 -47.89
C GLY A 548 -52.72 27.40 -46.98
N GLY A 549 -52.65 26.93 -45.72
CA GLY A 549 -51.54 27.20 -44.79
C GLY A 549 -50.93 25.95 -44.17
N THR A 550 -49.60 25.87 -44.10
CA THR A 550 -48.85 24.68 -43.61
C THR A 550 -48.77 24.56 -42.09
N GLY A 551 -49.02 25.65 -41.34
CA GLY A 551 -48.82 25.68 -39.88
C GLY A 551 -47.35 25.59 -39.44
N LEU A 552 -46.39 25.66 -40.38
CA LEU A 552 -44.94 25.62 -40.08
C LEU A 552 -44.29 27.00 -40.02
N GLY A 553 -44.88 28.00 -40.67
CA GLY A 553 -44.24 29.31 -40.87
C GLY A 553 -43.85 30.03 -39.56
N LEU A 554 -44.72 30.00 -38.53
CA LEU A 554 -44.42 30.64 -37.24
C LEU A 554 -43.38 29.86 -36.42
N THR A 555 -43.42 28.52 -36.47
CA THR A 555 -42.39 27.70 -35.83
C THR A 555 -41.01 27.94 -36.46
N ILE A 556 -40.95 28.05 -37.78
CA ILE A 556 -39.71 28.38 -38.51
C ILE A 556 -39.25 29.79 -38.16
N ALA A 557 -40.16 30.76 -38.11
CA ALA A 557 -39.82 32.12 -37.72
C ALA A 557 -39.21 32.16 -36.30
N GLN A 558 -39.85 31.49 -35.34
CA GLN A 558 -39.33 31.37 -33.98
C GLN A 558 -37.95 30.70 -33.94
N ARG A 559 -37.74 29.65 -34.74
CA ARG A 559 -36.46 28.94 -34.78
C ARG A 559 -35.35 29.81 -35.37
N ILE A 560 -35.58 30.43 -36.53
CA ILE A 560 -34.62 31.31 -37.18
C ILE A 560 -34.24 32.45 -36.24
N VAL A 561 -35.20 33.10 -35.58
CA VAL A 561 -34.94 34.19 -34.64
C VAL A 561 -34.09 33.72 -33.46
N ARG A 562 -34.37 32.53 -32.90
CA ARG A 562 -33.56 31.93 -31.83
C ARG A 562 -32.13 31.62 -32.28
N ASP A 563 -31.95 31.11 -33.49
CA ASP A 563 -30.63 30.80 -34.03
C ASP A 563 -29.83 32.08 -34.40
N HIS A 564 -30.51 33.24 -34.38
CA HIS A 564 -29.93 34.59 -34.42
C HIS A 564 -29.82 35.24 -33.04
N ASP A 565 -29.83 34.44 -31.97
CA ASP A 565 -29.69 34.89 -30.58
C ASP A 565 -30.80 35.86 -30.13
N GLY A 566 -31.96 35.82 -30.80
CA GLY A 566 -33.13 36.64 -30.52
C GLY A 566 -34.32 35.86 -29.97
N TYR A 567 -35.45 36.54 -29.83
CA TYR A 567 -36.73 35.94 -29.45
C TYR A 567 -37.91 36.58 -30.19
N ILE A 568 -39.02 35.84 -30.26
CA ILE A 568 -40.28 36.32 -30.83
C ILE A 568 -41.38 36.26 -29.77
N GLU A 569 -42.12 37.34 -29.63
CA GLU A 569 -43.29 37.47 -28.77
C GLU A 569 -44.54 37.71 -29.61
N VAL A 570 -45.69 37.38 -29.03
CA VAL A 570 -46.99 37.57 -29.65
C VAL A 570 -47.96 38.11 -28.62
N THR A 571 -48.66 39.17 -28.99
CA THR A 571 -49.80 39.71 -28.24
C THR A 571 -51.00 39.77 -29.17
N SER A 572 -52.16 39.32 -28.69
CA SER A 572 -53.38 39.34 -29.50
C SER A 572 -54.61 39.33 -28.60
N GLU A 573 -55.65 40.03 -29.06
CA GLU A 573 -56.97 40.01 -28.44
C GLU A 573 -58.00 39.66 -29.52
N PRO A 574 -59.00 38.80 -29.22
CA PRO A 574 -60.04 38.47 -30.18
C PRO A 574 -60.75 39.72 -30.70
N GLY A 575 -60.79 39.88 -32.02
CA GLY A 575 -61.42 41.00 -32.73
C GLY A 575 -60.61 42.30 -32.78
N ALA A 576 -59.43 42.38 -32.15
CA ALA A 576 -58.57 43.57 -32.17
C ALA A 576 -57.27 43.38 -32.96
N GLY A 577 -56.99 42.16 -33.43
CA GLY A 577 -55.83 41.79 -34.21
C GLY A 577 -54.69 41.15 -33.41
N THR A 578 -53.57 40.91 -34.10
CA THR A 578 -52.37 40.29 -33.54
C THR A 578 -51.16 41.20 -33.75
N THR A 579 -50.23 41.17 -32.81
CA THR A 579 -48.92 41.83 -32.91
C THR A 579 -47.82 40.80 -32.64
N PHE A 580 -47.02 40.50 -33.66
CA PHE A 580 -45.78 39.75 -33.52
C PHE A 580 -44.61 40.70 -33.34
N THR A 581 -43.77 40.45 -32.34
CA THR A 581 -42.59 41.26 -32.03
C THR A 581 -41.35 40.38 -32.06
N VAL A 582 -40.44 40.64 -32.99
CA VAL A 582 -39.15 39.98 -33.15
C VAL A 582 -38.07 40.88 -32.58
N CYS A 583 -37.33 40.38 -31.60
CA CYS A 583 -36.20 41.06 -30.97
C CYS A 583 -34.90 40.35 -31.35
N LEU A 584 -33.94 41.09 -31.92
CA LEU A 584 -32.63 40.59 -32.34
C LEU A 584 -31.53 41.46 -31.71
N PRO A 585 -30.36 40.91 -31.37
CA PRO A 585 -29.26 41.71 -30.84
C PRO A 585 -28.76 42.71 -31.89
N LEU A 586 -28.56 43.97 -31.48
CA LEU A 586 -27.88 44.95 -32.33
C LEU A 586 -26.44 44.52 -32.55
N ARG A 587 -25.90 44.87 -33.72
CA ARG A 587 -24.46 44.76 -33.92
C ARG A 587 -23.76 45.61 -32.86
N PRO A 588 -22.75 45.09 -32.14
CA PRO A 588 -21.92 45.94 -31.30
C PRO A 588 -21.32 47.00 -32.20
N THR A 589 -21.71 48.26 -32.03
CA THR A 589 -20.94 49.38 -32.56
C THR A 589 -19.57 49.27 -31.92
N ALA A 590 -18.60 48.70 -32.64
CA ALA A 590 -17.20 48.91 -32.33
C ALA A 590 -17.05 50.42 -32.23
N ALA A 591 -16.79 50.92 -31.02
CA ALA A 591 -16.49 52.31 -30.80
C ALA A 591 -15.44 52.68 -31.86
N VAL A 592 -15.80 53.63 -32.73
CA VAL A 592 -14.83 54.25 -33.63
C VAL A 592 -13.78 54.85 -32.71
N SER A 593 -12.67 54.12 -32.54
CA SER A 593 -11.44 54.67 -32.01
C SER A 593 -11.02 55.73 -33.02
N ALA A 594 -11.36 56.98 -32.71
CA ALA A 594 -10.73 58.14 -33.31
C ALA A 594 -9.28 58.14 -32.85
N ASP A 595 -8.45 57.35 -33.52
CA ASP A 595 -7.02 57.54 -33.54
C ASP A 595 -6.55 57.29 -34.98
N PRO A 596 -6.08 58.32 -35.70
CA PRO A 596 -5.51 58.10 -37.02
C PRO A 596 -4.20 57.30 -36.88
N PRO A 597 -3.88 56.42 -37.84
CA PRO A 597 -2.63 55.67 -37.80
C PRO A 597 -1.44 56.63 -37.88
N PRO A 598 -0.34 56.39 -37.14
CA PRO A 598 0.84 57.24 -37.23
C PRO A 598 1.47 57.11 -38.62
N LEU A 599 1.66 58.25 -39.28
CA LEU A 599 2.42 58.38 -40.53
C LEU A 599 3.85 57.83 -40.30
N SER A 600 4.19 56.73 -40.97
CA SER A 600 5.57 56.27 -41.07
C SER A 600 6.34 57.15 -42.05
N ALA A 601 7.30 57.92 -41.52
CA ALA A 601 8.30 58.60 -42.33
C ALA A 601 9.28 57.56 -42.91
N GLY A 602 9.36 57.48 -44.24
CA GLY A 602 10.44 56.79 -44.93
C GLY A 602 11.75 57.61 -44.85
N PRO A 603 12.93 56.96 -44.91
CA PRO A 603 14.21 57.67 -44.83
C PRO A 603 14.53 58.38 -46.17
N PRO A 604 15.21 59.55 -46.14
CA PRO A 604 15.58 60.30 -47.33
C PRO A 604 16.80 59.67 -48.06
N PRO A 605 17.07 60.07 -49.32
CA PRO A 605 17.90 59.32 -50.27
C PRO A 605 19.39 59.23 -49.95
#